data_AF-A0A7G9W8M8-F1
#
_entry.id   AF-A0A7G9W8M8-F1
#
_cell.length_a   1.000
_cell.length_b   1.000
_cell.length_c   1.000
_cell.angle_alpha   90.00
_cell.angle_beta   90.00
_cell.angle_gamma   90.00
#
_symmetry.space_group_name_H-M   'P 1'
#
loop_
_entity.id
_entity.type
_entity.pdbx_description
1 polymer ?
#
loop_
_entity_poly.entity_id
_entity_poly.type
_entity_poly.pdbx_seq_one_letter_code
_entity_poly.pdbx_strand_id
1 'polypeptide(L)'
;MDWSKTKTIFIIAFAVLNIFLALQIWVFPHGTEGHVTQGEIQMIREQLENQNIDIDTSIPDRVFPKKMLTTTTPNIVNKNLRNAFFAENEKVTEKIENGDYNVFSTHSSMSVSAEGKIIYISESSGPNILTLNEQNALSIAESFSKQTLALPSDAKVHGIKKINQDTYLVEYYQVYKRNRVDASYIKVTVSSRGVTKYERYWVEPVSFSGNEYLIIPSTGALMRFTDFYQGKGTITELFLSYYSEPLKAGQWQMVPVWVVEVDDLNYYYLNAYTGELEGIR
;
A
#
# COMPACT_ATOMS: atom_id res chain seq x y z
N MET A 1 24.88 -6.65 57.26
CA MET A 1 23.87 -6.46 56.21
C MET A 1 22.86 -7.59 56.34
N ASP A 2 21.60 -7.28 56.67
CA ASP A 2 20.56 -8.30 56.91
C ASP A 2 20.08 -8.93 55.59
N TRP A 3 20.86 -9.89 55.10
CA TRP A 3 20.63 -10.62 53.85
C TRP A 3 19.24 -11.26 53.76
N SER A 4 18.69 -11.68 54.90
CA SER A 4 17.33 -12.19 55.06
C SER A 4 16.26 -11.14 54.75
N LYS A 5 16.45 -9.90 55.24
CA LYS A 5 15.51 -8.79 55.00
C LYS A 5 15.52 -8.34 53.54
N THR A 6 16.72 -8.24 52.94
CA THR A 6 16.86 -7.85 51.53
C THR A 6 16.19 -8.85 50.58
N LYS A 7 16.34 -10.16 50.81
CA LYS A 7 15.65 -11.20 50.01
C LYS A 7 14.14 -11.09 50.09
N THR A 8 13.61 -10.85 51.29
CA THR A 8 12.16 -10.71 51.52
C THR A 8 11.60 -9.50 50.77
N ILE A 9 12.31 -8.37 50.80
CA ILE A 9 11.93 -7.16 50.07
C ILE A 9 11.89 -7.41 48.55
N PHE A 10 12.89 -8.10 48.00
CA PHE A 10 12.91 -8.44 46.57
C PHE A 10 11.77 -9.36 46.15
N ILE A 11 11.45 -10.37 46.96
CA ILE A 11 10.33 -11.30 46.69
C ILE A 11 9.00 -10.54 46.68
N ILE A 12 8.79 -9.65 47.66
CA ILE A 12 7.56 -8.85 47.75
C ILE A 12 7.47 -7.87 46.57
N ALA A 13 8.55 -7.17 46.23
CA ALA A 13 8.57 -6.24 45.11
C ALA A 13 8.28 -6.96 43.78
N PHE A 14 8.86 -8.15 43.58
CA PHE A 14 8.59 -8.97 42.40
C PHE A 14 7.14 -9.46 42.38
N ALA A 15 6.60 -9.90 43.52
CA ALA A 15 5.19 -10.32 43.63
C ALA A 15 4.22 -9.17 43.32
N VAL A 16 4.48 -7.96 43.83
CA VAL A 16 3.67 -6.77 43.54
C VAL A 16 3.74 -6.41 42.06
N LEU A 17 4.93 -6.45 41.46
CA LEU A 17 5.09 -6.22 40.02
C LEU A 17 4.33 -7.25 39.18
N ASN A 18 4.42 -8.53 39.54
CA ASN A 18 3.69 -9.60 38.83
C ASN A 18 2.17 -9.49 39.00
N ILE A 19 1.69 -9.11 40.19
CA ILE A 19 0.26 -8.85 40.42
C ILE A 19 -0.19 -7.63 39.61
N PHE A 20 0.60 -6.57 39.59
CA PHE A 20 0.33 -5.38 38.77
C PHE A 20 0.24 -5.74 37.28
N LEU A 21 1.18 -6.54 36.77
CA LEU A 21 1.15 -7.05 35.40
C LEU A 21 -0.09 -7.93 35.14
N ALA A 22 -0.44 -8.83 36.07
CA ALA A 22 -1.63 -9.68 35.94
C ALA A 22 -2.93 -8.87 35.95
N LEU A 23 -3.03 -7.85 36.80
CA LEU A 23 -4.16 -6.92 36.82
C LEU A 23 -4.24 -6.11 35.52
N GLN A 24 -3.11 -5.64 34.99
CA GLN A 24 -3.06 -4.94 33.70
C GLN A 24 -3.57 -5.83 32.57
N ILE A 25 -3.20 -7.12 32.54
CA ILE A 25 -3.68 -8.09 31.54
C ILE A 25 -5.18 -8.37 31.72
N TRP A 26 -5.69 -8.44 32.95
CA TRP A 26 -7.09 -8.79 33.21
C TRP A 26 -8.07 -7.62 33.00
N VAL A 27 -7.64 -6.39 33.34
CA VAL A 27 -8.43 -5.15 33.17
C VAL A 27 -8.37 -4.64 31.74
N PHE A 28 -7.24 -4.84 31.05
CA PHE A 28 -7.07 -4.52 29.63
C PHE A 28 -6.84 -5.81 28.84
N PRO A 29 -7.89 -6.66 28.69
CA PRO A 29 -7.79 -7.84 27.85
C PRO A 29 -7.33 -7.40 26.46
N HIS A 30 -6.22 -7.97 25.99
CA HIS A 30 -5.74 -7.71 24.64
C HIS A 30 -6.84 -8.12 23.65
N GLY A 31 -7.39 -7.14 22.95
CA GLY A 31 -8.26 -7.35 21.80
C GLY A 31 -9.76 -7.36 22.13
N THR A 32 -10.39 -6.21 21.97
CA THR A 32 -11.68 -6.15 21.26
C THR A 32 -11.71 -4.92 20.36
N GLU A 33 -11.52 -3.73 20.92
CA GLU A 33 -11.46 -2.45 20.18
C GLU A 33 -10.56 -1.46 20.95
N GLY A 34 -9.67 -0.77 20.24
CA GLY A 34 -8.95 0.38 20.78
C GLY A 34 -9.60 1.67 20.30
N HIS A 35 -9.68 2.67 21.19
CA HIS A 35 -10.22 3.98 20.87
C HIS A 35 -9.16 5.05 21.03
N VAL A 36 -9.13 5.99 20.09
CA VAL A 36 -8.34 7.21 20.18
C VAL A 36 -9.25 8.32 20.69
N THR A 37 -8.81 9.02 21.73
CA THR A 37 -9.50 10.18 22.28
C THR A 37 -9.29 11.42 21.42
N GLN A 38 -10.21 12.38 21.48
CA GLN A 38 -10.04 13.66 20.79
C GLN A 38 -8.82 14.44 21.30
N GLY A 39 -8.43 14.26 22.57
CA GLY A 39 -7.21 14.83 23.12
C GLY A 39 -5.95 14.28 22.44
N GLU A 40 -5.86 12.97 22.22
CA GLU A 40 -4.74 12.36 21.50
C GLU A 40 -4.68 12.80 20.03
N ILE A 41 -5.84 12.96 19.38
CA ILE A 41 -5.93 13.50 18.01
C ILE A 41 -5.41 14.93 17.96
N GLN A 42 -5.77 15.76 18.94
CA GLN A 42 -5.31 17.15 18.99
C GLN A 42 -3.79 17.23 19.24
N MET A 43 -3.27 16.42 20.17
CA MET A 43 -1.82 16.37 20.43
C MET A 43 -1.02 15.96 19.20
N ILE A 44 -1.48 14.94 18.44
CA ILE A 44 -0.75 14.54 17.23
C ILE A 44 -0.82 15.61 16.14
N ARG A 45 -1.95 16.32 16.00
CA ARG A 45 -2.07 17.44 15.04
C ARG A 45 -1.06 18.54 15.37
N GLU A 46 -0.98 18.95 16.63
CA GLU A 46 0.00 19.95 17.09
C GLU A 46 1.45 19.48 16.88
N GLN A 47 1.74 18.20 17.11
CA GLN A 47 3.07 17.64 16.86
C GLN A 47 3.44 17.66 15.37
N LEU A 48 2.52 17.26 14.49
CA LEU A 48 2.72 17.29 13.04
C LEU A 48 2.92 18.73 12.54
N GLU A 49 2.10 19.67 13.01
CA GLU A 49 2.20 21.09 12.67
C GLU A 49 3.55 21.68 13.10
N ASN A 50 4.05 21.34 14.30
CA ASN A 50 5.38 21.73 14.77
C ASN A 50 6.52 21.21 13.89
N GLN A 51 6.27 20.14 13.12
CA GLN A 51 7.21 19.59 12.15
C GLN A 51 6.97 20.09 10.71
N ASN A 52 6.05 21.03 10.50
CA ASN A 52 5.62 21.53 9.19
C ASN A 52 4.94 20.45 8.32
N ILE A 53 4.20 19.56 8.97
CA ILE A 53 3.39 18.53 8.31
C ILE A 53 1.92 18.87 8.56
N ASP A 54 1.20 19.21 7.49
CA ASP A 54 -0.24 19.46 7.54
C ASP A 54 -1.01 18.14 7.41
N ILE A 55 -2.26 18.10 7.87
CA ILE A 55 -3.12 16.92 7.73
C ILE A 55 -4.54 17.34 7.31
N ASP A 56 -4.89 17.03 6.05
CA ASP A 56 -6.17 17.37 5.41
C ASP A 56 -7.14 16.17 5.36
N THR A 57 -6.91 15.19 6.23
CA THR A 57 -7.73 13.98 6.31
C THR A 57 -8.20 13.72 7.73
N SER A 58 -9.26 12.91 7.84
CA SER A 58 -9.76 12.47 9.15
C SER A 58 -8.82 11.44 9.76
N ILE A 59 -8.52 11.57 11.04
CA ILE A 59 -7.73 10.58 11.78
C ILE A 59 -8.69 9.50 12.32
N PRO A 60 -8.56 8.23 11.92
CA PRO A 60 -9.47 7.17 12.39
C PRO A 60 -9.37 6.98 13.91
N ASP A 61 -10.50 6.98 14.61
CA ASP A 61 -10.57 6.96 16.07
C ASP A 61 -10.82 5.56 16.65
N ARG A 62 -11.00 4.55 15.79
CA ARG A 62 -11.25 3.15 16.16
C ARG A 62 -10.23 2.24 15.53
N VAL A 63 -9.71 1.32 16.32
CA VAL A 63 -8.87 0.23 15.86
C VAL A 63 -9.42 -1.12 16.26
N PHE A 64 -9.41 -2.03 15.30
CA PHE A 64 -9.84 -3.41 15.48
C PHE A 64 -8.63 -4.31 15.32
N PRO A 65 -8.58 -5.44 16.05
CA PRO A 65 -7.61 -6.47 15.79
C PRO A 65 -7.60 -6.90 14.32
N LYS A 66 -6.41 -7.23 13.81
CA LYS A 66 -6.20 -7.68 12.43
C LYS A 66 -5.42 -8.98 12.41
N LYS A 67 -5.72 -9.79 11.40
CA LYS A 67 -4.92 -10.94 10.97
C LYS A 67 -4.07 -10.55 9.79
N MET A 68 -3.00 -11.29 9.54
CA MET A 68 -2.25 -11.18 8.29
C MET A 68 -3.08 -11.69 7.11
N LEU A 69 -2.71 -11.28 5.89
CA LEU A 69 -3.36 -11.72 4.66
C LEU A 69 -2.41 -12.62 3.86
N THR A 70 -2.76 -13.89 3.68
CA THR A 70 -2.03 -14.80 2.80
C THR A 70 -2.42 -14.54 1.35
N THR A 71 -1.43 -14.51 0.47
CA THR A 71 -1.61 -14.29 -0.96
C THR A 71 -0.63 -15.15 -1.77
N THR A 72 -0.89 -15.25 -3.07
CA THR A 72 0.01 -15.89 -4.04
C THR A 72 0.37 -14.93 -5.17
N THR A 73 1.41 -15.30 -5.92
CA THR A 73 1.76 -14.56 -7.14
C THR A 73 0.67 -14.80 -8.17
N PRO A 74 0.29 -13.77 -8.93
CA PRO A 74 -0.68 -13.95 -9.99
C PRO A 74 -0.12 -14.83 -11.10
N ASN A 75 -0.94 -15.76 -11.59
CA ASN A 75 -0.54 -16.63 -12.70
C ASN A 75 -0.67 -15.90 -14.05
N ILE A 76 0.25 -14.98 -14.34
CA ILE A 76 0.23 -14.18 -15.57
C ILE A 76 1.10 -14.82 -16.69
N VAL A 77 1.94 -15.81 -16.36
CA VAL A 77 3.05 -16.22 -17.23
C VAL A 77 2.64 -17.08 -18.44
N ASN A 78 1.38 -17.49 -18.59
CA ASN A 78 1.03 -18.45 -19.66
C ASN A 78 0.15 -17.87 -20.78
N LYS A 79 0.83 -17.50 -21.86
CA LYS A 79 0.39 -17.44 -23.27
C LYS A 79 -0.41 -16.20 -23.68
N ASN A 80 0.32 -15.25 -24.27
CA ASN A 80 -0.12 -14.08 -25.08
C ASN A 80 -0.04 -12.69 -24.43
N LEU A 81 0.74 -12.52 -23.35
CA LEU A 81 1.07 -11.19 -22.78
C LEU A 81 1.56 -10.19 -23.83
N ARG A 82 2.44 -10.63 -24.75
CA ARG A 82 2.92 -9.78 -25.86
C ARG A 82 1.77 -9.25 -26.72
N ASN A 83 0.77 -10.08 -27.02
CA ASN A 83 -0.36 -9.67 -27.86
C ASN A 83 -1.34 -8.73 -27.13
N ALA A 84 -1.26 -8.65 -25.80
CA ALA A 84 -2.04 -7.68 -25.03
C ALA A 84 -1.52 -6.25 -25.21
N PHE A 85 -0.24 -6.06 -25.56
CA PHE A 85 0.40 -4.74 -25.65
C PHE A 85 0.94 -4.37 -27.04
N PHE A 86 1.15 -5.35 -27.91
CA PHE A 86 1.74 -5.17 -29.24
C PHE A 86 0.88 -5.83 -30.32
N ALA A 87 0.76 -5.19 -31.48
CA ALA A 87 -0.02 -5.75 -32.60
C ALA A 87 0.67 -7.00 -33.17
N GLU A 88 -0.09 -8.00 -33.65
CA GLU A 88 0.44 -9.31 -34.08
C GLU A 88 1.57 -9.21 -35.13
N ASN A 89 1.49 -8.22 -36.03
CA ASN A 89 2.46 -7.96 -37.09
C ASN A 89 3.57 -6.96 -36.70
N GLU A 90 3.57 -6.44 -35.48
CA GLU A 90 4.58 -5.49 -35.00
C GLU A 90 5.94 -6.17 -34.81
N LYS A 91 6.98 -5.55 -35.37
CA LYS A 91 8.36 -6.02 -35.22
C LYS A 91 8.84 -5.73 -33.80
N VAL A 92 8.99 -6.79 -33.01
CA VAL A 92 9.46 -6.70 -31.63
C VAL A 92 10.69 -7.58 -31.40
N THR A 93 11.50 -7.20 -30.42
CA THR A 93 12.60 -8.01 -29.89
C THR A 93 12.21 -8.53 -28.51
N GLU A 94 12.25 -9.84 -28.32
CA GLU A 94 11.93 -10.49 -27.06
C GLU A 94 13.20 -10.99 -26.36
N LYS A 95 13.30 -10.77 -25.04
CA LYS A 95 14.42 -11.21 -24.20
C LYS A 95 13.89 -11.81 -22.91
N ILE A 96 14.46 -12.94 -22.51
CA ILE A 96 14.18 -13.58 -21.22
C ILE A 96 15.49 -13.71 -20.46
N GLU A 97 15.60 -13.03 -19.32
CA GLU A 97 16.80 -13.02 -18.49
C GLU A 97 16.37 -13.11 -17.01
N ASN A 98 16.97 -14.01 -16.24
CA ASN A 98 16.69 -14.20 -14.79
C ASN A 98 15.21 -14.41 -14.40
N GLY A 99 14.36 -14.81 -15.34
CA GLY A 99 12.91 -14.99 -15.13
C GLY A 99 12.07 -13.76 -15.48
N ASP A 100 12.70 -12.67 -15.90
CA ASP A 100 12.04 -11.50 -16.44
C ASP A 100 11.85 -11.65 -17.95
N TYR A 101 10.67 -11.27 -18.44
CA TYR A 101 10.33 -11.27 -19.85
C TYR A 101 10.18 -9.84 -20.35
N ASN A 102 11.03 -9.47 -21.30
CA ASN A 102 11.10 -8.12 -21.86
C ASN A 102 10.79 -8.15 -23.36
N VAL A 103 9.96 -7.22 -23.81
CA VAL A 103 9.59 -7.04 -25.21
C VAL A 103 9.85 -5.58 -25.59
N PHE A 104 10.55 -5.36 -26.69
CA PHE A 104 10.91 -4.04 -27.18
C PHE A 104 10.45 -3.84 -28.62
N SER A 105 9.80 -2.72 -28.91
CA SER A 105 9.55 -2.22 -30.26
C SER A 105 10.32 -0.91 -30.49
N THR A 106 10.10 -0.26 -31.64
CA THR A 106 10.70 1.05 -31.94
C THR A 106 10.19 2.15 -31.01
N HIS A 107 8.95 2.06 -30.51
CA HIS A 107 8.27 3.14 -29.76
C HIS A 107 7.72 2.70 -28.41
N SER A 108 7.85 1.43 -28.04
CA SER A 108 7.32 0.92 -26.78
C SER A 108 8.13 -0.23 -26.24
N SER A 109 8.00 -0.46 -24.94
CA SER A 109 8.58 -1.59 -24.24
C SER A 109 7.61 -2.15 -23.22
N MET A 110 7.72 -3.45 -22.97
CA MET A 110 7.03 -4.14 -21.89
C MET A 110 8.04 -4.97 -21.13
N SER A 111 8.00 -4.93 -19.81
CA SER A 111 8.68 -5.86 -18.93
C SER A 111 7.67 -6.58 -18.04
N VAL A 112 7.90 -7.87 -17.83
CA VAL A 112 7.19 -8.70 -16.86
C VAL A 112 8.25 -9.30 -15.98
N SER A 113 8.29 -8.90 -14.71
CA SER A 113 9.27 -9.41 -13.77
C SER A 113 8.89 -10.80 -13.26
N ALA A 114 9.87 -11.53 -12.72
CA ALA A 114 9.69 -12.87 -12.19
C ALA A 114 8.69 -12.94 -11.02
N GLU A 115 8.46 -11.84 -10.29
CA GLU A 115 7.45 -11.70 -9.25
C GLU A 115 6.05 -11.32 -9.78
N GLY A 116 5.92 -11.04 -11.07
CA GLY A 116 4.63 -10.77 -11.72
C GLY A 116 4.27 -9.29 -11.83
N LYS A 117 5.22 -8.38 -11.63
CA LYS A 117 5.04 -6.96 -11.93
C LYS A 117 5.16 -6.74 -13.44
N ILE A 118 4.23 -5.97 -14.00
CA ILE A 118 4.19 -5.63 -15.42
C ILE A 118 4.40 -4.13 -15.55
N ILE A 119 5.32 -3.73 -16.43
CA ILE A 119 5.54 -2.34 -16.80
C ILE A 119 5.47 -2.27 -18.32
N TYR A 120 4.60 -1.42 -18.84
CA TYR A 120 4.57 -1.05 -20.25
C TYR A 120 4.82 0.45 -20.38
N ILE A 121 5.70 0.83 -21.30
CA ILE A 121 6.04 2.22 -21.61
C ILE A 121 5.86 2.41 -23.11
N SER A 122 5.25 3.52 -23.51
CA SER A 122 5.09 3.88 -24.92
C SER A 122 5.40 5.36 -25.14
N GLU A 123 6.14 5.64 -26.21
CA GLU A 123 6.24 6.96 -26.79
C GLU A 123 4.85 7.36 -27.29
N SER A 124 4.27 8.37 -26.65
CA SER A 124 2.92 8.83 -26.94
C SER A 124 2.81 9.33 -28.39
N SER A 125 2.32 8.45 -29.26
CA SER A 125 2.27 8.60 -30.72
C SER A 125 0.83 8.64 -31.25
N GLY A 126 -0.17 8.63 -30.37
CA GLY A 126 -1.57 8.80 -30.75
C GLY A 126 -1.89 10.23 -31.21
N PRO A 127 -3.00 10.42 -31.94
CA PRO A 127 -3.50 11.75 -32.28
C PRO A 127 -3.76 12.55 -31.00
N ASN A 128 -3.52 13.87 -31.07
CA ASN A 128 -3.75 14.76 -29.93
C ASN A 128 -5.25 14.74 -29.56
N ILE A 129 -5.56 14.17 -28.42
CA ILE A 129 -6.88 14.18 -27.78
C ILE A 129 -7.12 15.62 -27.33
N LEU A 130 -8.11 16.27 -27.94
CA LEU A 130 -8.53 17.61 -27.56
C LEU A 130 -9.04 17.59 -26.11
N THR A 131 -8.43 18.43 -25.26
CA THR A 131 -8.67 18.65 -23.83
C THR A 131 -8.72 17.38 -22.96
N LEU A 132 -7.58 17.06 -22.34
CA LEU A 132 -7.49 16.05 -21.30
C LEU A 132 -8.02 16.62 -19.98
N ASN A 133 -8.94 15.88 -19.36
CA ASN A 133 -9.46 16.12 -18.02
C ASN A 133 -9.56 14.78 -17.29
N GLU A 134 -9.92 14.80 -16.01
CA GLU A 134 -9.99 13.58 -15.18
C GLU A 134 -10.91 12.51 -15.77
N GLN A 135 -12.11 12.90 -16.22
CA GLN A 135 -13.11 11.98 -16.77
C GLN A 135 -12.61 11.29 -18.05
N ASN A 136 -11.98 12.06 -18.94
CA ASN A 136 -11.43 11.54 -20.19
C ASN A 136 -10.20 10.67 -19.91
N ALA A 137 -9.33 11.06 -18.96
CA ALA A 137 -8.18 10.27 -18.55
C ALA A 137 -8.62 8.90 -17.98
N LEU A 138 -9.63 8.88 -17.12
CA LEU A 138 -10.23 7.64 -16.61
C LEU A 138 -10.76 6.76 -17.74
N SER A 139 -11.54 7.35 -18.65
CA SER A 139 -12.14 6.62 -19.77
C SER A 139 -11.07 5.98 -20.68
N ILE A 140 -9.96 6.69 -20.92
CA ILE A 140 -8.81 6.17 -21.68
C ILE A 140 -8.12 5.05 -20.91
N ALA A 141 -7.86 5.23 -19.62
CA ALA A 141 -7.22 4.22 -18.78
C ALA A 141 -8.05 2.93 -18.69
N GLU A 142 -9.37 3.03 -18.54
CA GLU A 142 -10.26 1.88 -18.55
C GLU A 142 -10.28 1.18 -19.91
N SER A 143 -10.34 1.94 -21.00
CA SER A 143 -10.35 1.38 -22.36
C SER A 143 -9.06 0.62 -22.66
N PHE A 144 -7.91 1.20 -22.31
CA PHE A 144 -6.61 0.55 -22.43
C PHE A 144 -6.53 -0.72 -21.57
N SER A 145 -6.98 -0.65 -20.32
CA SER A 145 -6.97 -1.80 -19.42
C SER A 145 -7.88 -2.92 -19.93
N LYS A 146 -9.06 -2.60 -20.49
CA LYS A 146 -9.98 -3.59 -21.10
C LYS A 146 -9.39 -4.29 -22.33
N GLN A 147 -8.62 -3.57 -23.14
CA GLN A 147 -8.00 -4.12 -24.36
C GLN A 147 -6.75 -4.96 -24.07
N THR A 148 -6.08 -4.70 -22.95
CA THR A 148 -4.83 -5.37 -22.56
C THR A 148 -5.10 -6.58 -21.66
N LEU A 149 -5.09 -6.41 -20.34
CA LEU A 149 -5.17 -7.50 -19.36
C LEU A 149 -6.51 -7.57 -18.63
N ALA A 150 -7.49 -6.75 -19.05
CA ALA A 150 -8.73 -6.44 -18.34
C ALA A 150 -8.52 -5.86 -16.93
N LEU A 151 -9.45 -5.00 -16.51
CA LEU A 151 -9.52 -4.59 -15.11
C LEU A 151 -10.09 -5.74 -14.27
N PRO A 152 -9.41 -6.17 -13.19
CA PRO A 152 -9.96 -7.12 -12.24
C PRO A 152 -11.27 -6.63 -11.63
N SER A 153 -12.21 -7.54 -11.36
CA SER A 153 -13.52 -7.18 -10.79
C SER A 153 -13.44 -6.63 -9.36
N ASP A 154 -12.34 -6.93 -8.67
CA ASP A 154 -12.02 -6.44 -7.33
C ASP A 154 -11.16 -5.16 -7.34
N ALA A 155 -10.92 -4.58 -8.52
CA ALA A 155 -10.27 -3.30 -8.67
C ALA A 155 -11.24 -2.14 -8.41
N LYS A 156 -10.77 -1.13 -7.69
CA LYS A 156 -11.47 0.15 -7.50
C LYS A 156 -10.55 1.30 -7.85
N VAL A 157 -11.12 2.38 -8.41
CA VAL A 157 -10.39 3.62 -8.66
C VAL A 157 -10.00 4.20 -7.30
N HIS A 158 -8.71 4.44 -7.11
CA HIS A 158 -8.18 5.17 -5.96
C HIS A 158 -8.30 6.66 -6.17
N GLY A 159 -7.80 7.15 -7.30
CA GLY A 159 -7.77 8.58 -7.61
C GLY A 159 -7.25 8.84 -9.02
N ILE A 160 -7.49 10.07 -9.48
CA ILE A 160 -7.03 10.59 -10.77
C ILE A 160 -6.22 11.85 -10.48
N LYS A 161 -4.91 11.78 -10.70
CA LYS A 161 -3.97 12.82 -10.27
C LYS A 161 -3.38 13.51 -11.48
N LYS A 162 -3.42 14.84 -11.50
CA LYS A 162 -2.80 15.63 -12.58
C LYS A 162 -1.30 15.74 -12.30
N ILE A 163 -0.48 15.09 -13.14
CA ILE A 163 0.99 15.18 -13.02
C ILE A 163 1.49 16.51 -13.60
N ASN A 164 0.96 16.90 -14.76
CA ASN A 164 1.29 18.17 -15.42
C ASN A 164 0.13 18.62 -16.33
N GLN A 165 0.31 19.67 -17.14
CA GLN A 165 -0.75 20.24 -17.97
C GLN A 165 -1.43 19.21 -18.89
N ASP A 166 -0.68 18.23 -19.40
CA ASP A 166 -1.12 17.28 -20.42
C ASP A 166 -1.04 15.81 -19.97
N THR A 167 -0.84 15.54 -18.68
CA THR A 167 -0.64 14.18 -18.16
C THR A 167 -1.39 13.95 -16.87
N TYR A 168 -2.14 12.84 -16.82
CA TYR A 168 -2.85 12.35 -15.64
C TYR A 168 -2.39 10.94 -15.28
N LEU A 169 -2.42 10.63 -13.99
CA LEU A 169 -2.22 9.31 -13.43
C LEU A 169 -3.56 8.79 -12.90
N VAL A 170 -4.00 7.65 -13.40
CA VAL A 170 -5.16 6.93 -12.87
C VAL A 170 -4.65 5.75 -12.06
N GLU A 171 -4.98 5.71 -10.77
CA GLU A 171 -4.56 4.65 -9.85
C GLU A 171 -5.75 3.79 -9.45
N TYR A 172 -5.54 2.47 -9.39
CA TYR A 172 -6.51 1.50 -8.91
C TYR A 172 -5.90 0.68 -7.77
N TYR A 173 -6.73 0.31 -6.81
CA TYR A 173 -6.37 -0.56 -5.70
C TYR A 173 -7.28 -1.80 -5.65
N GLN A 174 -6.80 -2.86 -5.01
CA GLN A 174 -7.57 -4.10 -4.86
C GLN A 174 -8.40 -4.11 -3.57
N VAL A 175 -9.58 -4.72 -3.62
CA VAL A 175 -10.42 -4.97 -2.45
C VAL A 175 -10.65 -6.46 -2.24
N TYR A 176 -10.25 -6.96 -1.07
CA TYR A 176 -10.51 -8.34 -0.65
C TYR A 176 -11.31 -8.38 0.65
N LYS A 177 -12.51 -9.00 0.63
CA LYS A 177 -13.40 -9.14 1.80
C LYS A 177 -13.55 -7.85 2.61
N ARG A 178 -13.84 -6.73 1.92
CA ARG A 178 -14.00 -5.36 2.48
C ARG A 178 -12.71 -4.69 2.98
N ASN A 179 -11.55 -5.30 2.83
CA ASN A 179 -10.27 -4.68 3.16
C ASN A 179 -9.56 -4.23 1.87
N ARG A 180 -8.95 -3.06 1.90
CA ARG A 180 -8.06 -2.56 0.85
C ARG A 180 -6.73 -3.31 0.91
N VAL A 181 -6.15 -3.61 -0.25
CA VAL A 181 -4.88 -4.34 -0.41
C VAL A 181 -3.95 -3.52 -1.30
N ASP A 182 -3.06 -2.74 -0.69
CA ASP A 182 -2.18 -1.79 -1.39
C ASP A 182 -0.92 -2.43 -1.96
N ALA A 183 -0.62 -3.66 -1.55
CA ALA A 183 0.33 -4.49 -2.29
C ALA A 183 -0.07 -4.60 -3.77
N SER A 184 -1.38 -4.59 -4.09
CA SER A 184 -1.88 -4.60 -5.46
C SER A 184 -2.20 -3.20 -5.96
N TYR A 185 -1.77 -2.91 -7.19
CA TYR A 185 -2.06 -1.67 -7.86
C TYR A 185 -2.09 -1.82 -9.39
N ILE A 186 -2.87 -0.96 -10.02
CA ILE A 186 -2.76 -0.65 -11.45
C ILE A 186 -2.60 0.87 -11.54
N LYS A 187 -1.55 1.32 -12.22
CA LYS A 187 -1.26 2.73 -12.48
C LYS A 187 -1.23 2.94 -13.98
N VAL A 188 -2.04 3.87 -14.47
CA VAL A 188 -2.10 4.21 -15.89
C VAL A 188 -1.80 5.68 -16.04
N THR A 189 -0.68 6.00 -16.65
CA THR A 189 -0.32 7.37 -17.02
C THR A 189 -0.85 7.65 -18.42
N VAL A 190 -1.75 8.63 -18.49
CA VAL A 190 -2.45 9.04 -19.71
C VAL A 190 -1.98 10.44 -20.08
N SER A 191 -1.50 10.59 -21.31
CA SER A 191 -1.23 11.89 -21.90
C SER A 191 -2.32 12.27 -22.91
N SER A 192 -2.25 13.50 -23.43
CA SER A 192 -3.08 13.94 -24.55
C SER A 192 -2.91 13.08 -25.80
N ARG A 193 -1.90 12.20 -25.91
CA ARG A 193 -1.69 11.31 -27.06
C ARG A 193 -1.93 9.83 -26.73
N GLY A 194 -2.53 9.54 -25.58
CA GLY A 194 -2.85 8.18 -25.13
C GLY A 194 -2.00 7.72 -23.94
N VAL A 195 -2.02 6.42 -23.66
CA VAL A 195 -1.31 5.83 -22.52
C VAL A 195 0.20 5.83 -22.77
N THR A 196 0.96 6.44 -21.85
CA THR A 196 2.43 6.50 -21.90
C THR A 196 3.09 5.50 -20.98
N LYS A 197 2.42 5.16 -19.88
CA LYS A 197 2.88 4.16 -18.92
C LYS A 197 1.70 3.37 -18.38
N TYR A 198 1.85 2.07 -18.32
CA TYR A 198 0.97 1.17 -17.61
C TYR A 198 1.81 0.32 -16.67
N GLU A 199 1.48 0.33 -15.40
CA GLU A 199 2.19 -0.43 -14.37
C GLU A 199 1.17 -1.23 -13.57
N ARG A 200 1.39 -2.53 -13.44
CA ARG A 200 0.49 -3.43 -12.73
C ARG A 200 1.26 -4.40 -11.87
N TYR A 201 0.84 -4.54 -10.63
CA TYR A 201 1.15 -5.67 -9.78
C TYR A 201 -0.16 -6.05 -9.07
N TRP A 202 -0.67 -7.26 -9.28
CA TRP A 202 -2.01 -7.63 -8.81
C TRP A 202 -1.98 -9.01 -8.19
N VAL A 203 -1.94 -9.10 -6.87
CA VAL A 203 -1.80 -10.37 -6.15
C VAL A 203 -3.11 -11.17 -6.16
N GLU A 204 -3.02 -12.45 -5.77
CA GLU A 204 -4.18 -13.32 -5.59
C GLU A 204 -4.39 -13.64 -4.09
N PRO A 205 -5.20 -12.84 -3.35
CA PRO A 205 -5.44 -13.06 -1.93
C PRO A 205 -6.17 -14.38 -1.68
N VAL A 206 -5.62 -15.20 -0.78
CA VAL A 206 -6.14 -16.54 -0.45
C VAL A 206 -7.04 -16.47 0.78
N SER A 207 -6.51 -16.02 1.90
CA SER A 207 -7.21 -16.04 3.19
C SER A 207 -6.54 -15.14 4.23
N PHE A 208 -7.32 -14.74 5.25
CA PHE A 208 -6.73 -14.19 6.47
C PHE A 208 -6.14 -15.34 7.30
N SER A 209 -4.91 -15.19 7.75
CA SER A 209 -4.15 -16.26 8.41
C SER A 209 -3.36 -15.74 9.61
N GLY A 210 -2.92 -16.68 10.44
CA GLY A 210 -2.20 -16.40 11.69
C GLY A 210 -3.11 -15.91 12.82
N ASN A 211 -2.45 -15.42 13.87
CA ASN A 211 -3.11 -14.86 15.04
C ASN A 211 -3.69 -13.48 14.73
N GLU A 212 -4.72 -13.12 15.48
CA GLU A 212 -5.35 -11.81 15.43
C GLU A 212 -4.76 -10.94 16.54
N TYR A 213 -4.14 -9.83 16.14
CA TYR A 213 -3.48 -8.91 17.06
C TYR A 213 -4.13 -7.53 16.99
N LEU A 214 -4.25 -6.88 18.15
CA LEU A 214 -4.59 -5.48 18.20
C LEU A 214 -3.48 -4.68 17.48
N ILE A 215 -3.90 -3.79 16.60
CA ILE A 215 -3.00 -2.89 15.87
C ILE A 215 -2.74 -1.61 16.68
N ILE A 216 -1.64 -0.93 16.40
CA ILE A 216 -1.37 0.40 16.93
C ILE A 216 -2.48 1.36 16.48
N PRO A 217 -2.88 2.32 17.33
CA PRO A 217 -3.79 3.39 16.94
C PRO A 217 -3.23 4.25 15.81
N SER A 218 -4.12 4.91 15.06
CA SER A 218 -3.77 5.84 13.97
C SER A 218 -2.85 6.98 14.43
N THR A 219 -3.05 7.51 15.63
CA THR A 219 -2.19 8.51 16.27
C THR A 219 -0.79 7.96 16.57
N GLY A 220 -0.71 6.70 17.01
CA GLY A 220 0.55 6.00 17.20
C GLY A 220 1.30 5.80 15.88
N ALA A 221 0.58 5.46 14.80
CA ALA A 221 1.15 5.34 13.47
C ALA A 221 1.65 6.69 12.94
N LEU A 222 0.89 7.77 13.11
CA LEU A 222 1.31 9.13 12.74
C LEU A 222 2.55 9.57 13.53
N MET A 223 2.62 9.24 14.82
CA MET A 223 3.81 9.54 15.64
C MET A 223 5.03 8.79 15.09
N ARG A 224 4.90 7.51 14.77
CA ARG A 224 5.97 6.71 14.14
C ARG A 224 6.35 7.21 12.75
N PHE A 225 5.38 7.67 11.97
CA PHE A 225 5.63 8.22 10.65
C PHE A 225 6.61 9.40 10.68
N THR A 226 6.56 10.23 11.73
CA THR A 226 7.51 11.34 11.91
C THR A 226 8.96 10.90 12.10
N ASP A 227 9.22 9.65 12.48
CA ASP A 227 10.58 9.09 12.55
C ASP A 227 11.18 8.88 11.15
N PHE A 228 10.33 8.70 10.12
CA PHE A 228 10.73 8.36 8.75
C PHE A 228 10.54 9.50 7.74
N TYR A 229 9.64 10.44 8.03
CA TYR A 229 9.37 11.60 7.18
C TYR A 229 9.91 12.87 7.83
N GLN A 230 10.94 13.46 7.21
CA GLN A 230 11.55 14.73 7.65
C GLN A 230 11.27 15.89 6.67
N GLY A 231 10.27 15.73 5.80
CA GLY A 231 9.89 16.72 4.80
C GLY A 231 8.87 17.73 5.32
N LYS A 232 8.46 18.63 4.41
CA LYS A 232 7.25 19.44 4.56
C LYS A 232 6.25 18.95 3.54
N GLY A 233 4.99 18.79 3.95
CA GLY A 233 3.94 18.29 3.06
C GLY A 233 2.62 18.17 3.78
N THR A 234 1.60 17.78 3.02
CA THR A 234 0.25 17.56 3.54
C THR A 234 -0.06 16.07 3.51
N ILE A 235 -0.45 15.51 4.66
CA ILE A 235 -1.04 14.18 4.73
C ILE A 235 -2.44 14.26 4.16
N THR A 236 -2.65 13.66 2.98
CA THR A 236 -3.94 13.71 2.26
C THR A 236 -4.79 12.47 2.48
N GLU A 237 -4.19 11.33 2.82
CA GLU A 237 -4.92 10.13 3.25
C GLU A 237 -4.26 9.40 4.42
N LEU A 238 -5.10 8.81 5.29
CA LEU A 238 -4.70 7.94 6.39
C LEU A 238 -5.68 6.78 6.51
N PHE A 239 -5.26 5.57 6.15
CA PHE A 239 -6.14 4.40 6.14
C PHE A 239 -5.42 3.08 6.42
N LEU A 240 -6.19 2.04 6.73
CA LEU A 240 -5.68 0.67 6.91
C LEU A 240 -5.70 -0.09 5.59
N SER A 241 -4.62 -0.82 5.33
CA SER A 241 -4.46 -1.69 4.17
C SER A 241 -3.65 -2.94 4.50
N TYR A 242 -3.34 -3.74 3.48
CA TYR A 242 -2.39 -4.84 3.53
C TYR A 242 -1.27 -4.60 2.51
N TYR A 243 -0.03 -4.77 2.97
CA TYR A 243 1.15 -4.49 2.16
C TYR A 243 2.22 -5.56 2.31
N SER A 244 2.96 -5.75 1.22
CA SER A 244 4.29 -6.34 1.17
C SER A 244 4.95 -5.85 -0.11
N GLU A 245 6.29 -5.86 -0.12
CA GLU A 245 7.01 -5.75 -1.39
C GLU A 245 6.61 -6.88 -2.37
N PRO A 246 6.75 -6.66 -3.68
CA PRO A 246 6.61 -7.72 -4.67
C PRO A 246 7.56 -8.89 -4.40
N LEU A 247 7.04 -10.12 -4.38
CA LEU A 247 7.79 -11.32 -3.98
C LEU A 247 7.53 -12.47 -4.94
N LYS A 248 8.62 -13.13 -5.37
CA LYS A 248 8.55 -14.40 -6.10
C LYS A 248 8.40 -15.56 -5.11
N ALA A 249 7.18 -15.81 -4.66
CA ALA A 249 6.87 -16.90 -3.74
C ALA A 249 5.56 -17.61 -4.14
N GLY A 250 5.48 -18.91 -3.85
CA GLY A 250 4.24 -19.67 -4.07
C GLY A 250 3.08 -19.12 -3.24
N GLN A 251 3.33 -18.87 -1.95
CA GLN A 251 2.46 -18.09 -1.08
C GLN A 251 3.32 -17.28 -0.10
N TRP A 252 2.83 -16.12 0.31
CA TRP A 252 3.41 -15.34 1.41
C TRP A 252 2.33 -14.61 2.20
N GLN A 253 2.73 -14.01 3.32
CA GLN A 253 1.85 -13.25 4.20
C GLN A 253 2.16 -11.76 4.08
N MET A 254 1.10 -10.95 3.95
CA MET A 254 1.14 -9.50 4.04
C MET A 254 0.71 -9.07 5.44
N VAL A 255 1.42 -8.08 5.98
CA VAL A 255 1.05 -7.47 7.25
C VAL A 255 -0.03 -6.40 7.02
N PRO A 256 -0.96 -6.21 7.97
CA PRO A 256 -1.77 -5.00 7.97
C PRO A 256 -0.85 -3.79 8.17
N VAL A 257 -1.16 -2.70 7.48
CA VAL A 257 -0.41 -1.46 7.54
C VAL A 257 -1.32 -0.26 7.69
N TRP A 258 -0.83 0.76 8.40
CA TRP A 258 -1.29 2.13 8.26
C TRP A 258 -0.61 2.74 7.03
N VAL A 259 -1.40 3.22 6.09
CA VAL A 259 -0.92 3.95 4.92
C VAL A 259 -1.08 5.44 5.20
N VAL A 260 0.04 6.16 5.12
CA VAL A 260 0.07 7.63 5.18
C VAL A 260 0.42 8.13 3.78
N GLU A 261 -0.51 8.82 3.13
CA GLU A 261 -0.28 9.45 1.84
C GLU A 261 0.09 10.93 2.03
N VAL A 262 1.18 11.35 1.40
CA VAL A 262 1.71 12.72 1.47
C VAL A 262 1.76 13.34 0.08
N ASP A 263 1.21 14.55 -0.04
CA ASP A 263 1.17 15.36 -1.26
C ASP A 263 0.60 14.60 -2.48
N ASP A 264 -0.39 13.75 -2.23
CA ASP A 264 -1.11 12.95 -3.23
C ASP A 264 -0.24 12.00 -4.06
N LEU A 265 1.01 11.69 -3.69
CA LEU A 265 1.87 10.84 -4.52
C LEU A 265 2.76 9.89 -3.74
N ASN A 266 3.08 10.22 -2.49
CA ASN A 266 4.04 9.46 -1.69
C ASN A 266 3.31 8.66 -0.63
N TYR A 267 3.39 7.33 -0.70
CA TYR A 267 2.75 6.43 0.25
C TYR A 267 3.78 5.85 1.20
N TYR A 268 3.54 5.98 2.49
CA TYR A 268 4.33 5.35 3.55
C TYR A 268 3.52 4.22 4.17
N TYR A 269 4.07 3.01 4.16
CA TYR A 269 3.43 1.81 4.70
C TYR A 269 4.02 1.49 6.06
N LEU A 270 3.31 1.80 7.14
CA LEU A 270 3.73 1.50 8.50
C LEU A 270 3.07 0.23 8.99
N ASN A 271 3.84 -0.74 9.47
CA ASN A 271 3.36 -1.97 10.06
C ASN A 271 2.33 -1.68 11.16
N ALA A 272 1.11 -2.16 11.00
CA ALA A 272 0.05 -1.84 11.96
C ALA A 272 0.24 -2.55 13.31
N TYR A 273 1.11 -3.55 13.43
CA TYR A 273 1.42 -4.19 14.71
C TYR A 273 2.56 -3.47 15.46
N THR A 274 3.57 -2.96 14.75
CA THR A 274 4.81 -2.45 15.37
C THR A 274 5.06 -0.96 15.16
N GLY A 275 4.52 -0.39 14.08
CA GLY A 275 4.78 0.97 13.63
C GLY A 275 6.08 1.14 12.83
N GLU A 276 6.78 0.06 12.52
CA GLU A 276 7.97 0.07 11.66
C GLU A 276 7.59 0.33 10.20
N LEU A 277 8.51 0.91 9.42
CA LEU A 277 8.31 1.16 8.01
C LEU A 277 8.49 -0.13 7.19
N GLU A 278 7.45 -0.54 6.47
CA GLU A 278 7.44 -1.71 5.58
C GLU A 278 7.80 -1.35 4.13
N GLY A 279 7.56 -0.11 3.72
CA GLY A 279 7.87 0.35 2.37
C GLY A 279 7.46 1.79 2.09
N ILE A 280 7.93 2.32 0.97
CA ILE A 280 7.56 3.63 0.42
C ILE A 280 7.25 3.44 -1.06
N ARG A 281 6.19 4.08 -1.56
CA ARG A 281 5.81 4.03 -2.98
C ARG A 281 5.50 5.41 -3.54
#